data_AF-A0A7V4B288-F1
#
_entry.id   AF-A0A7V4B288-F1
#
_cell.length_a   1.000
_cell.length_b   1.000
_cell.length_c   1.000
_cell.angle_alpha   90.00
_cell.angle_beta   90.00
_cell.angle_gamma   90.00
#
_symmetry.space_group_name_H-M   'P 1'
#
loop_
_entity.id
_entity.type
_entity.pdbx_description
1 polymer ?
#
loop_
_entity_poly.entity_id
_entity_poly.type
_entity_poly.pdbx_seq_one_letter_code
_entity_poly.pdbx_strand_id
1 'polypeptide(L)'
;MRTVINKNALDKLHRRYHRRDFVSPDPLEILYNYDAAEDREIAGLVASCLAYGRVAQILKTVVAVLEVMGPSPRRYIESARLARLRRDFSGFKYRFTTEQEMIALLRGAGGMARRHGSLDRCMAHCLGRN
;
A
#
# COMPACT_ATOMS: atom_id res chain seq x y z
N MET A 1 7.94 -37.15 11.46
CA MET A 1 7.09 -36.93 10.26
C MET A 1 7.41 -35.54 9.70
N ARG A 2 8.05 -35.44 8.52
CA ARG A 2 8.30 -34.13 7.88
C ARG A 2 6.99 -33.70 7.21
N THR A 3 6.32 -32.68 7.75
CA THR A 3 5.17 -32.09 7.09
C THR A 3 5.66 -31.37 5.83
N VAL A 4 5.46 -31.98 4.67
CA VAL A 4 5.73 -31.31 3.39
C VAL A 4 4.66 -30.24 3.21
N ILE A 5 5.05 -28.97 3.30
CA ILE A 5 4.17 -27.85 2.99
C ILE A 5 3.94 -27.87 1.46
N ASN A 6 2.68 -28.09 1.05
CA ASN A 6 2.26 -28.07 -0.34
C ASN A 6 1.08 -27.11 -0.53
N LYS A 7 0.72 -26.82 -1.79
CA LYS A 7 -0.37 -25.87 -2.12
C LYS A 7 -1.67 -26.19 -1.39
N ASN A 8 -2.08 -27.46 -1.36
CA ASN A 8 -3.32 -27.87 -0.72
C ASN A 8 -3.31 -27.63 0.80
N ALA A 9 -2.16 -27.81 1.45
CA ALA A 9 -1.99 -27.49 2.87
C ALA A 9 -2.10 -25.98 3.12
N LEU A 10 -1.46 -25.15 2.28
CA LEU A 10 -1.56 -23.69 2.36
C LEU A 10 -2.99 -23.18 2.08
N ASP A 11 -3.67 -23.73 1.07
CA ASP A 11 -5.05 -23.38 0.73
C ASP A 11 -6.01 -23.68 1.90
N LYS A 12 -5.77 -24.77 2.65
CA LYS A 12 -6.54 -25.09 3.86
C LYS A 12 -6.30 -24.07 4.98
N LEU A 13 -5.05 -23.68 5.23
CA LEU A 13 -4.71 -22.64 6.21
C LEU A 13 -5.33 -21.30 5.83
N HIS A 14 -5.22 -20.92 4.55
CA HIS A 14 -5.81 -19.70 4.02
C HIS A 14 -7.32 -19.66 4.26
N ARG A 15 -8.07 -20.71 3.88
CA ARG A 15 -9.52 -20.76 4.13
C ARG A 15 -9.89 -20.65 5.61
N ARG A 16 -9.04 -21.12 6.52
CA ARG A 16 -9.29 -21.07 7.97
C ARG A 16 -8.98 -19.71 8.59
N TYR A 17 -7.88 -19.08 8.18
CA TYR A 17 -7.31 -17.91 8.86
C TYR A 17 -7.43 -16.60 8.06
N HIS A 18 -7.74 -16.64 6.77
CA HIS A 18 -7.99 -15.43 5.97
C HIS A 18 -9.39 -14.88 6.25
N ARG A 19 -9.55 -14.31 7.44
CA ARG A 19 -10.79 -13.71 7.94
C ARG A 19 -10.50 -12.30 8.46
N ARG A 20 -11.41 -11.36 8.20
CA ARG A 20 -11.27 -9.95 8.65
C ARG A 20 -11.16 -9.82 10.17
N ASP A 21 -11.80 -10.74 10.90
CA ASP A 21 -11.76 -10.81 12.37
C ASP A 21 -10.34 -10.94 12.94
N PHE A 22 -9.38 -11.45 12.15
CA PHE A 22 -7.99 -11.62 12.55
C PHE A 22 -7.05 -10.53 12.03
N VAL A 23 -7.57 -9.51 11.35
CA VAL A 23 -6.72 -8.46 10.76
C VAL A 23 -6.22 -7.51 11.83
N SER A 24 -7.07 -7.09 12.77
CA SER A 24 -6.65 -6.09 13.75
C SER A 24 -5.71 -6.69 14.82
N PRO A 25 -4.62 -6.00 15.20
CA PRO A 25 -4.13 -4.75 14.64
C PRO A 25 -3.18 -5.01 13.47
N ASP A 26 -3.54 -4.59 12.25
CA ASP A 26 -2.67 -4.63 11.08
C ASP A 26 -3.01 -3.48 10.13
N PRO A 27 -2.02 -2.83 9.47
CA PRO A 27 -2.27 -1.76 8.50
C PRO A 27 -3.23 -2.11 7.37
N LEU A 28 -3.37 -3.39 7.05
CA LEU A 28 -4.35 -3.90 6.09
C LEU A 28 -5.80 -3.53 6.46
N GLU A 29 -6.10 -3.30 7.74
CA GLU A 29 -7.44 -2.86 8.17
C GLU A 29 -7.82 -1.51 7.54
N ILE A 30 -6.84 -0.62 7.32
CA ILE A 30 -7.05 0.71 6.73
C ILE A 30 -7.46 0.60 5.26
N LEU A 31 -7.00 -0.43 4.56
CA LEU A 31 -7.33 -0.66 3.15
C LEU A 31 -8.82 -0.99 2.97
N TYR A 32 -9.49 -1.54 3.98
CA TYR A 32 -10.91 -1.85 3.89
C TYR A 32 -11.81 -0.61 3.84
N ASN A 33 -11.26 0.58 4.09
CA ASN A 33 -11.97 1.85 3.94
C ASN A 33 -12.14 2.27 2.48
N TYR A 34 -11.52 1.56 1.53
CA TYR A 34 -11.57 1.88 0.11
C TYR A 34 -12.27 0.78 -0.69
N ASP A 35 -13.37 1.12 -1.35
CA ASP A 35 -14.11 0.20 -2.20
C ASP A 35 -13.38 -0.07 -3.53
N ALA A 36 -12.82 0.97 -4.14
CA ALA A 36 -12.09 0.87 -5.40
C ALA A 36 -10.78 0.09 -5.20
N ALA A 37 -10.52 -0.88 -6.09
CA ALA A 37 -9.31 -1.69 -6.02
C ALA A 37 -8.07 -0.82 -6.24
N GLU A 38 -8.16 0.16 -7.12
CA GLU A 38 -7.08 1.08 -7.47
C GLU A 38 -6.69 1.99 -6.29
N ASP A 39 -7.65 2.37 -5.43
CA ASP A 39 -7.33 3.09 -4.19
C ASP A 39 -6.66 2.16 -3.17
N ARG A 40 -7.13 0.90 -3.06
CA ARG A 40 -6.52 -0.13 -2.22
C ARG A 40 -5.10 -0.48 -2.63
N GLU A 41 -4.80 -0.48 -3.93
CA GLU A 41 -3.44 -0.69 -4.45
C GLU A 41 -2.47 0.36 -3.90
N ILE A 42 -2.86 1.64 -3.93
CA ILE A 42 -2.00 2.73 -3.46
C ILE A 42 -1.88 2.72 -1.94
N ALA A 43 -3.00 2.53 -1.25
CA ALA A 43 -3.01 2.41 0.20
C ALA A 43 -2.16 1.22 0.68
N GLY A 44 -2.26 0.07 0.00
CA GLY A 44 -1.47 -1.13 0.27
C GLY A 44 0.02 -0.94 0.00
N LEU A 45 0.38 -0.23 -1.07
CA LEU A 45 1.78 0.12 -1.34
C LEU A 45 2.36 0.99 -0.22
N VAL A 46 1.64 2.03 0.20
CA VAL A 46 2.07 2.88 1.32
C VAL A 46 2.19 2.08 2.61
N ALA A 47 1.16 1.29 2.94
CA ALA A 47 1.12 0.50 4.16
C ALA A 47 2.27 -0.51 4.22
N SER A 48 2.49 -1.26 3.13
CA SER A 48 3.57 -2.25 3.05
C SER A 48 4.97 -1.61 3.11
N CYS A 49 5.17 -0.49 2.43
CA CYS A 49 6.45 0.24 2.49
C CYS A 49 6.74 0.85 3.86
N LEU A 50 5.74 1.06 4.72
CA LEU A 50 5.90 1.57 6.09
C LEU A 50 5.75 0.49 7.17
N ALA A 51 5.52 -0.78 6.80
CA ALA A 51 5.17 -1.87 7.71
C ALA A 51 6.38 -2.42 8.50
N TYR A 52 7.16 -1.54 9.13
CA TYR A 52 8.31 -1.92 9.93
C TYR A 52 8.36 -1.16 11.25
N GLY A 53 8.11 -1.89 12.35
CA GLY A 53 8.12 -1.32 13.69
C GLY A 53 6.98 -1.73 14.59
N ARG A 54 6.68 -0.86 15.56
CA ARG A 54 5.53 -1.08 16.46
C ARG A 54 4.25 -0.83 15.68
N VAL A 55 3.34 -1.80 15.69
CA VAL A 55 2.08 -1.76 14.94
C VAL A 55 1.29 -0.47 15.15
N ALA A 56 1.18 0.01 16.39
CA ALA A 56 0.50 1.26 16.70
C ALA A 56 1.10 2.48 15.98
N GLN A 57 2.43 2.53 15.85
CA GLN A 57 3.11 3.60 15.13
C GLN A 57 2.97 3.42 13.61
N ILE A 58 2.98 2.18 13.10
CA ILE A 58 2.73 1.91 11.69
C ILE A 58 1.33 2.41 11.33
N LEU A 59 0.30 1.97 12.06
CA LEU A 59 -1.10 2.41 11.87
C LEU A 59 -1.22 3.93 11.90
N LYS A 60 -0.70 4.59 12.94
CA LYS A 60 -0.71 6.06 13.04
C LYS A 60 -0.10 6.74 11.82
N THR A 61 1.03 6.22 11.33
CA THR A 61 1.76 6.83 10.20
C THR A 61 1.04 6.59 8.89
N VAL A 62 0.54 5.37 8.65
CA VAL A 62 -0.22 5.03 7.44
C VAL A 62 -1.51 5.84 7.37
N VAL A 63 -2.26 5.95 8.47
CA VAL A 63 -3.46 6.81 8.54
C VAL A 63 -3.12 8.25 8.19
N ALA A 64 -2.09 8.84 8.83
CA ALA A 64 -1.71 10.23 8.56
C ALA A 64 -1.31 10.46 7.09
N VAL A 65 -0.58 9.52 6.48
CA VAL A 65 -0.20 9.61 5.05
C VAL A 65 -1.43 9.53 4.14
N LEU A 66 -2.37 8.64 4.43
CA LEU A 66 -3.56 8.46 3.61
C LEU A 66 -4.58 9.59 3.80
N GLU A 67 -4.68 10.18 4.99
CA GLU A 67 -5.49 11.38 5.24
C GLU A 67 -5.03 12.56 4.37
N VAL A 68 -3.72 12.75 4.19
CA VAL A 68 -3.17 13.77 3.27
C VAL A 68 -3.62 13.54 1.82
N MET A 69 -3.80 12.28 1.42
CA MET A 69 -4.27 11.93 0.08
C MET A 69 -5.79 12.11 -0.08
N GLY A 70 -6.53 12.14 1.03
CA GLY A 70 -7.98 12.24 1.05
C GLY A 70 -8.68 10.95 0.63
N PRO A 71 -9.95 11.02 0.19
CA PRO A 71 -10.80 9.84 0.01
C PRO A 71 -10.40 8.94 -1.17
N SER A 72 -9.53 9.40 -2.07
CA SER A 72 -9.02 8.60 -3.18
C SER A 72 -7.51 8.78 -3.35
N PRO A 73 -6.69 7.92 -2.71
CA PRO A 73 -5.26 7.83 -2.92
C PRO A 73 -4.88 7.72 -4.40
N ARG A 74 -5.65 6.99 -5.20
CA ARG A 74 -5.45 6.85 -6.65
C ARG A 74 -5.50 8.20 -7.35
N ARG A 75 -6.57 8.97 -7.18
CA ARG A 75 -6.73 10.30 -7.80
C ARG A 75 -5.69 11.29 -7.30
N TYR A 76 -5.32 11.20 -6.02
CA TYR A 76 -4.26 12.03 -5.45
C TYR A 76 -2.94 11.84 -6.21
N ILE A 77 -2.43 10.61 -6.32
CA ILE A 77 -1.11 10.36 -6.94
C ILE A 77 -1.09 10.61 -8.45
N GLU A 78 -2.24 10.50 -9.14
CA GLU A 78 -2.33 10.82 -10.57
C GLU A 78 -2.19 12.30 -10.84
N SER A 79 -2.88 13.11 -10.03
CA SER A 79 -2.94 14.56 -10.18
C SER A 79 -1.77 15.27 -9.48
N ALA A 80 -1.11 14.60 -8.53
CA ALA A 80 -0.04 15.20 -7.75
C ALA A 80 1.19 15.54 -8.61
N ARG A 81 1.45 16.84 -8.71
CA ARG A 81 2.73 17.37 -9.22
C ARG A 81 3.78 17.32 -8.11
N LEU A 82 5.05 17.32 -8.49
CA LEU A 82 6.17 17.28 -7.54
C LEU A 82 6.10 18.40 -6.48
N ALA A 83 5.68 19.61 -6.87
CA ALA A 83 5.50 20.73 -5.94
C ALA A 83 4.44 20.45 -4.87
N ARG A 84 3.32 19.81 -5.25
CA ARG A 84 2.27 19.40 -4.33
C ARG A 84 2.80 18.33 -3.36
N LEU A 85 3.47 17.31 -3.87
CA LEU A 85 4.05 16.24 -3.02
C LEU A 85 5.04 16.80 -1.99
N ARG A 86 5.93 17.71 -2.41
CA ARG A 86 6.88 18.37 -1.49
C ARG A 86 6.18 19.16 -0.39
N ARG A 87 5.14 19.92 -0.74
CA ARG A 87 4.37 20.69 0.25
C ARG A 87 3.62 19.76 1.20
N ASP A 88 2.90 18.79 0.67
CA ASP A 88 1.99 17.94 1.43
C ASP A 88 2.75 16.94 2.34
N PHE A 89 3.98 16.56 1.98
CA PHE A 89 4.86 15.68 2.78
C PHE A 89 6.07 16.39 3.41
N SER A 90 6.07 17.72 3.45
CA SER A 90 7.15 18.51 4.04
C SER A 90 7.42 18.10 5.48
N GLY A 91 8.66 17.74 5.79
CA GLY A 91 9.07 17.31 7.13
C GLY A 91 8.62 15.89 7.50
N PHE A 92 8.06 15.13 6.56
CA PHE A 92 7.72 13.73 6.79
C PHE A 92 8.97 12.94 7.19
N LYS A 93 8.86 12.20 8.31
CA LYS A 93 9.88 11.27 8.76
C LYS A 93 9.22 10.12 9.48
N TYR A 94 9.53 8.91 9.04
CA TYR A 94 9.12 7.69 9.71
C TYR A 94 10.34 6.79 9.91
N ARG A 95 10.89 6.78 11.13
CA ARG A 95 12.12 6.06 11.46
C ARG A 95 13.27 6.45 10.52
N PHE A 96 13.60 5.58 9.56
CA PHE A 96 14.62 5.81 8.55
C PHE A 96 14.05 6.27 7.20
N THR A 97 12.74 6.10 6.93
CA THR A 97 12.11 6.70 5.75
C THR A 97 12.01 8.21 5.90
N THR A 98 12.58 8.90 4.93
CA THR A 98 12.62 10.34 4.78
C THR A 98 11.47 10.85 3.91
N GLU A 99 11.24 12.16 3.98
CA GLU A 99 10.35 12.88 3.05
C GLU A 99 10.69 12.59 1.58
N GLN A 100 11.98 12.61 1.22
CA GLN A 100 12.40 12.43 -0.18
C GLN A 100 12.04 11.04 -0.70
N GLU A 101 12.22 10.00 0.12
CA GLU A 101 11.87 8.63 -0.23
C GLU A 101 10.35 8.44 -0.35
N MET A 102 9.57 9.06 0.55
CA MET A 102 8.10 9.06 0.44
C MET A 102 7.63 9.74 -0.85
N ILE A 103 8.16 10.93 -1.16
CA ILE A 103 7.83 11.65 -2.39
C ILE A 103 8.22 10.83 -3.63
N ALA A 104 9.40 10.18 -3.61
CA ALA A 104 9.86 9.34 -4.70
C ALA A 104 8.94 8.13 -4.92
N LEU A 105 8.55 7.44 -3.84
CA LEU A 105 7.61 6.32 -3.86
C LEU A 105 6.28 6.74 -4.51
N LEU A 106 5.66 7.81 -4.02
CA LEU A 106 4.35 8.27 -4.50
C LEU A 106 4.39 8.75 -5.94
N ARG A 107 5.46 9.47 -6.32
CA ARG A 107 5.67 9.89 -7.71
C ARG A 107 5.86 8.70 -8.64
N GLY A 108 6.59 7.67 -8.20
CA GLY A 108 6.78 6.42 -8.93
C GLY A 108 5.45 5.68 -9.14
N ALA A 109 4.70 5.48 -8.06
CA ALA A 109 3.37 4.86 -8.08
C ALA A 109 2.41 5.61 -9.03
N GLY A 110 2.36 6.94 -8.94
CA GLY A 110 1.55 7.76 -9.84
C GLY A 110 1.99 7.62 -11.31
N GLY A 111 3.29 7.49 -11.55
CA GLY A 111 3.83 7.26 -12.90
C GLY A 111 3.51 5.87 -13.46
N MET A 112 3.48 4.83 -12.63
CA MET A 112 3.05 3.49 -13.03
C MET A 112 1.56 3.50 -13.36
N ALA A 113 0.76 4.05 -12.45
CA ALA A 113 -0.69 4.00 -12.57
C ALA A 113 -1.21 4.88 -13.72
N ARG A 114 -0.58 6.02 -14.03
CA ARG A 114 -0.88 6.80 -15.26
C ARG A 114 -0.53 6.06 -16.55
N ARG A 115 0.55 5.27 -16.57
CA ARG A 115 1.02 4.58 -17.78
C ARG A 115 0.26 3.28 -18.06
N HIS A 116 -0.09 2.55 -17.01
CA HIS A 116 -0.68 1.21 -17.11
C HIS A 116 -2.14 1.13 -16.62
N GLY A 117 -2.69 2.22 -16.09
CA GLY A 117 -4.05 2.28 -15.53
C GLY A 117 -4.13 1.85 -14.06
N SER A 118 -3.28 0.93 -13.61
CA SER A 118 -3.17 0.49 -12.21
C SER A 118 -1.78 -0.07 -11.90
N LEU A 119 -1.48 -0.31 -10.62
CA LEU A 119 -0.25 -1.00 -10.21
C LEU A 119 -0.31 -2.49 -10.59
N ASP A 120 -1.48 -3.13 -10.47
CA ASP A 120 -1.68 -4.52 -10.90
C ASP A 120 -1.35 -4.70 -12.39
N ARG A 121 -1.92 -3.86 -13.27
CA ARG A 121 -1.64 -3.89 -14.71
C ARG A 121 -0.17 -3.61 -15.02
N CYS A 122 0.47 -2.71 -14.28
CA CYS A 122 1.91 -2.48 -14.43
C CYS A 122 2.71 -3.74 -14.11
N MET A 123 2.37 -4.44 -13.02
CA MET A 123 3.03 -5.68 -12.63
C MET A 123 2.78 -6.80 -13.65
N ALA A 124 1.54 -6.99 -14.10
CA ALA A 124 1.17 -7.97 -15.11
C ALA A 124 1.95 -7.75 -16.43
N HIS A 125 2.06 -6.50 -16.86
CA HIS A 125 2.85 -6.11 -18.02
C HIS A 125 4.33 -6.48 -17.86
N CYS A 126 4.94 -6.19 -16.70
CA CYS A 126 6.34 -6.55 -16.41
C CYS A 126 6.57 -8.06 -16.35
N LEU A 127 5.55 -8.84 -15.98
CA LEU A 127 5.61 -10.31 -15.91
C LEU A 127 5.30 -10.99 -17.25
N GLY A 128 5.05 -10.23 -18.33
CA GLY A 128 4.69 -10.78 -19.64
C GLY A 128 3.32 -11.44 -19.68
N ARG A 129 2.44 -11.11 -18.73
CA ARG A 129 1.07 -11.61 -18.64
C ARG A 129 0.15 -10.53 -19.23
N ASN A 130 0.02 -10.52 -20.56
CA ASN A 130 -0.95 -9.67 -21.27
C ASN A 130 -2.16 -10.52 -21.67
#